data_AF-A0A351WWF5-F1
#
_entry.id   AF-A0A351WWF5-F1
#
_cell.length_a   1.000
_cell.length_b   1.000
_cell.length_c   1.000
_cell.angle_alpha   90.00
_cell.angle_beta   90.00
_cell.angle_gamma   90.00
#
_symmetry.space_group_name_H-M   'P 1'
#
loop_
_entity.id
_entity.type
_entity.pdbx_description
1 polymer ?
#
loop_
_entity_poly.entity_id
_entity_poly.type
_entity_poly.pdbx_seq_one_letter_code
_entity_poly.pdbx_strand_id
1 'polypeptide(L)' 'CVGCKSRGCTNSCPARCYTWNEEEQKMTFVHDGCLECGTCYVVCQEKAFTRWRYPRGGFGVAYRMT' A
#
# COMPACT_ATOMS: atom_id res chain seq x y z
N CYS A 1 7.54 -10.41 0.86
CA CYS A 1 6.32 -10.40 1.71
C CYS A 1 6.21 -11.64 2.60
N VAL A 2 6.52 -12.84 2.11
CA VAL A 2 6.51 -14.08 2.93
C VAL A 2 7.38 -13.93 4.18
N GLY A 3 8.64 -13.52 4.02
CA GLY A 3 9.58 -13.32 5.14
C GLY A 3 9.40 -12.04 5.98
N CYS A 4 8.35 -11.25 5.74
CA CYS A 4 8.14 -10.02 6.51
C CYS A 4 7.71 -10.35 7.94
N LYS A 5 8.43 -9.84 8.95
CA LYS A 5 8.09 -10.04 10.37
C LYS A 5 6.83 -9.28 10.81
N SER A 6 6.68 -8.03 10.34
CA SER A 6 5.62 -7.12 10.81
C SER A 6 4.55 -6.81 9.76
N ARG A 7 4.89 -6.92 8.47
CA ARG A 7 4.02 -6.55 7.33
C ARG A 7 3.33 -5.20 7.54
N GLY A 8 4.06 -4.20 8.06
CA GLY A 8 3.47 -2.91 8.49
C GLY A 8 2.60 -2.21 7.44
N CYS A 9 2.83 -2.44 6.15
CA CYS A 9 1.99 -1.92 5.07
C CYS A 9 0.51 -2.38 5.12
N THR A 10 0.19 -3.53 5.71
CA THR A 10 -1.21 -4.00 5.85
C THR A 10 -1.97 -3.23 6.92
N ASN A 11 -1.28 -2.82 7.99
CA ASN A 11 -1.91 -2.21 9.16
C ASN A 11 -1.82 -0.68 9.15
N SER A 12 -0.77 -0.11 8.54
CA SER A 12 -0.55 1.33 8.50
C SER A 12 -1.11 2.03 7.26
N CYS A 13 -1.58 1.28 6.25
CA CYS A 13 -2.19 1.90 5.08
C CYS A 13 -3.57 2.46 5.46
N PRO A 14 -3.79 3.78 5.42
CA PRO A 14 -5.06 4.38 5.83
C PRO A 14 -6.24 3.96 4.94
N ALA A 15 -5.97 3.60 3.68
CA ALA A 15 -6.97 3.12 2.73
C ALA A 15 -7.08 1.59 2.63
N ARG A 16 -6.34 0.84 3.47
CA ARG A 16 -6.34 -0.63 3.49
C ARG A 16 -6.09 -1.27 2.12
N CYS A 17 -5.19 -0.68 1.34
CA CYS A 17 -4.87 -1.16 -0.01
C CYS A 17 -4.15 -2.51 -0.04
N TYR A 18 -3.63 -3.01 1.09
CA TYR A 18 -2.84 -4.24 1.17
C TYR A 18 -3.48 -5.26 2.10
N THR A 19 -3.63 -6.49 1.61
CA THR A 19 -4.14 -7.62 2.39
C THR A 19 -3.17 -8.78 2.30
N TRP A 20 -2.88 -9.41 3.43
CA TRP A 20 -2.08 -10.64 3.48
C TRP A 20 -3.01 -11.84 3.70
N ASN A 21 -2.91 -12.83 2.81
CA ASN A 21 -3.54 -14.13 2.98
C ASN A 21 -2.52 -15.10 3.59
N GLU A 22 -2.79 -15.58 4.81
CA GLU A 22 -1.90 -16.52 5.51
C GLU A 22 -1.91 -17.94 4.91
N GLU A 23 -3.02 -18.40 4.34
CA GLU A 23 -3.10 -19.74 3.73
C GLU A 23 -2.31 -19.80 2.42
N GLU A 24 -2.50 -18.80 1.56
CA GLU A 24 -1.81 -18.70 0.27
C GLU A 24 -0.39 -18.10 0.37
N GLN A 25 -0.02 -17.60 1.56
CA GLN A 25 1.22 -16.83 1.77
C GLN A 25 1.40 -15.72 0.72
N LYS A 26 0.32 -14.98 0.44
CA LYS A 26 0.23 -14.04 -0.68
C LYS A 26 -0.21 -12.64 -0.23
N MET A 27 0.46 -11.62 -0.77
CA MET A 27 0.08 -10.22 -0.61
C MET A 27 -0.77 -9.78 -1.79
N THR A 28 -1.93 -9.22 -1.52
CA THR A 28 -2.82 -8.59 -2.51
C THR A 28 -2.74 -7.08 -2.35
N PHE A 29 -2.73 -6.35 -3.48
CA PHE A 29 -2.75 -4.88 -3.51
C PHE A 29 -3.88 -4.38 -4.41
N VAL A 30 -4.68 -3.45 -3.91
CA VAL A 30 -5.76 -2.77 -4.65
C VAL A 30 -5.44 -1.27 -4.72
N HIS A 31 -5.16 -0.77 -5.93
CA HIS A 31 -4.69 0.60 -6.11
C HIS A 31 -5.81 1.65 -6.16
N ASP A 32 -7.05 1.26 -6.44
CA ASP A 32 -8.18 2.18 -6.64
C ASP A 32 -8.48 3.06 -5.42
N GLY A 33 -8.21 2.54 -4.20
CA GLY A 33 -8.36 3.28 -2.96
C GLY A 33 -7.09 4.03 -2.51
N CYS A 34 -5.99 3.98 -3.26
CA CYS A 34 -4.71 4.55 -2.82
C CYS A 34 -4.81 6.07 -2.67
N LEU A 35 -4.53 6.58 -1.47
CA LEU A 35 -4.52 8.02 -1.16
C LEU A 35 -3.18 8.70 -1.50
N GLU A 36 -2.27 7.99 -2.19
CA GLU A 36 -0.96 8.53 -2.58
C GLU A 36 -0.07 9.02 -1.42
N CYS A 37 -0.42 8.64 -0.18
CA CYS A 37 0.23 9.10 1.05
C CYS A 37 1.65 8.55 1.28
N GLY A 38 2.04 7.48 0.58
CA GLY A 38 3.37 6.87 0.71
C GLY A 38 3.64 6.11 2.01
N THR A 39 2.68 5.99 2.94
CA THR A 39 2.91 5.30 4.23
C THR A 39 3.44 3.88 4.04
N CYS A 40 2.89 3.12 3.08
CA CYS A 40 3.34 1.76 2.78
C CYS A 40 4.82 1.70 2.39
N TYR A 41 5.31 2.69 1.64
CA TYR A 41 6.72 2.81 1.26
C TYR A 41 7.62 3.03 2.49
N VAL A 42 7.20 3.91 3.41
CA VAL A 42 7.99 4.29 4.59
C VAL A 42 8.06 3.17 5.64
N VAL A 43 6.93 2.51 5.93
CA VAL A 43 6.87 1.51 7.02
C VAL A 43 7.43 0.14 6.63
N CYS A 44 7.76 -0.07 5.34
CA CYS A 44 8.26 -1.35 4.87
C CYS A 44 9.75 -1.54 5.20
N GLN A 45 10.02 -2.28 6.26
CA GLN A 45 11.39 -2.60 6.69
C GLN A 45 12.20 -3.36 5.62
N GLU A 46 11.53 -4.17 4.80
CA GLU A 46 12.15 -4.93 3.71
C GLU A 46 12.42 -4.08 2.44
N LYS A 47 12.06 -2.79 2.44
CA LYS A 47 12.22 -1.88 1.29
C LYS A 47 11.68 -2.45 -0.04
N ALA A 48 10.58 -3.20 0.03
CA ALA A 48 10.03 -3.93 -1.12
C ALA A 48 9.39 -3.04 -2.19
N PHE A 49 9.07 -1.78 -1.87
CA PHE A 49 8.35 -0.85 -2.76
C PHE A 49 9.29 -0.17 -3.77
N THR A 50 9.89 -0.93 -4.67
CA THR A 50 10.85 -0.40 -5.66
C THR A 50 10.20 0.32 -6.85
N ARG A 51 8.88 0.15 -7.03
CA ARG A 51 8.09 0.71 -8.15
C ARG A 51 6.92 1.58 -7.69
N TRP A 52 6.89 1.96 -6.41
CA TRP A 52 5.87 2.88 -5.93
C TRP A 52 6.05 4.23 -6.63
N ARG A 53 4.96 4.77 -7.17
CA ARG A 53 4.95 6.01 -7.93
C ARG A 53 3.57 6.63 -7.86
N TYR A 54 3.52 7.95 -7.99
CA TYR A 54 2.27 8.67 -8.19
C TYR A 54 1.57 8.21 -9.48
N PRO A 55 0.23 8.21 -9.51
CA PRO A 55 -0.52 8.05 -10.74
C PRO A 55 -0.16 9.12 -11.78
N ARG A 56 -0.56 8.90 -13.04
CA ARG A 56 -0.47 9.94 -14.06
C ARG A 56 -1.39 11.11 -13.66
N GLY A 57 -1.01 12.33 -14.04
CA GLY A 57 -1.85 13.51 -13.81
C GLY A 57 -3.28 13.31 -14.32
N GLY A 58 -4.27 13.73 -13.53
CA GLY A 58 -5.69 13.49 -13.80
C GLY A 58 -6.25 12.15 -13.29
N PHE A 59 -5.42 11.31 -12.68
CA PHE A 59 -5.83 10.07 -12.02
C PHE A 59 -5.49 10.13 -10.52
N GLY A 60 -6.01 9.14 -9.78
CA GLY A 60 -5.68 8.98 -8.37
C GLY A 60 -6.70 9.63 -7.45
N VAL A 61 -6.24 10.05 -6.28
CA VAL A 61 -7.12 10.59 -5.24
C VAL A 61 -7.55 12.03 -5.58
N ALA A 62 -8.83 12.34 -5.38
CA ALA A 62 -9.37 13.69 -5.46
C ALA A 62 -9.92 14.11 -4.08
N TYR A 63 -9.28 15.09 -3.46
CA TYR A 63 -9.75 15.64 -2.18
C TYR A 63 -10.82 16.69 -2.42
N ARG A 64 -11.95 16.54 -1.74
CA ARG A 64 -13.04 17.53 -1.73
C ARG A 64 -13.27 17.98 -0.29
N MET A 65 -13.04 19.26 -0.02
CA MET A 65 -13.37 19.90 1.25
C MET A 65 -14.80 20.44 1.13
N THR A 66 -15.77 19.62 1.51
CA THR A 66 -17.19 20.01 1.64
C THR A 66 -17.55 20.09 3.11
#